data_AF-A0A914XV30-F1
#
_entry.id   AF-A0A914XV30-F1
#
_cell.length_a   1.000
_cell.length_b   1.000
_cell.length_c   1.000
_cell.angle_alpha   90.00
_cell.angle_beta   90.00
_cell.angle_gamma   90.00
#
_symmetry.space_group_name_H-M   'P 1'
#
loop_
_entity.id
_entity.type
_entity.pdbx_description
1 polymer ?
#
loop_
_entity_poly.entity_id
_entity_poly.type
_entity_poly.pdbx_seq_one_letter_code
_entity_poly.pdbx_strand_id
1 'polypeptide(L)'
;MYYLYKFFDTTNISYKIFKFLISGVYVPTLSQKVVELIGSGNLNLNFKGFAVGNGILSNSRQVDSYVDLSYYRGIIGKQQFEYLKSCCPYPLEPAQICNYTATYLVFDYTTGLYGPKNSNDPVFMACANAITAIGQDNMWESELYADVYNFIQSCYTDSDGFKDGLKDYIKVEKLRSVLSKFTDSPIVSDGYSSFIDQGAKINTKSTDPFGGYRCYSSDAMINYLNTDEVKNAINIPTSSPAWNIKWTDCT
;
A
#
# COMPACT_ATOMS: atom_id res chain seq x y z
N MET A 1 -25.78 1.22 18.75
CA MET A 1 -26.82 0.48 17.99
C MET A 1 -27.53 1.35 16.94
N TYR A 2 -27.91 2.60 17.27
CA TYR A 2 -28.60 3.51 16.34
C TYR A 2 -27.84 3.82 15.03
N TYR A 3 -26.52 4.04 15.12
CA TYR A 3 -25.67 4.31 13.94
C TYR A 3 -25.53 3.11 13.00
N LEU A 4 -25.45 1.88 13.55
CA LEU A 4 -25.39 0.66 12.74
C LEU A 4 -26.70 0.44 11.97
N TYR A 5 -27.84 0.68 12.62
CA TYR A 5 -29.16 0.56 11.99
C TYR A 5 -29.26 1.52 10.80
N LYS A 6 -29.01 2.82 11.01
CA LYS A 6 -29.06 3.82 9.93
C LYS A 6 -28.02 3.58 8.83
N PHE A 7 -26.86 3.01 9.19
CA PHE A 7 -25.81 2.66 8.24
C PHE A 7 -26.22 1.50 7.32
N PHE A 8 -26.95 0.49 7.78
CA PHE A 8 -27.40 -0.61 6.92
C PHE A 8 -28.79 -0.41 6.28
N ASP A 9 -29.62 0.46 6.84
CA ASP A 9 -31.01 0.68 6.43
C ASP A 9 -31.15 1.71 5.28
N THR A 10 -30.16 2.60 5.09
CA THR A 10 -30.26 3.72 4.13
C THR A 10 -29.80 3.40 2.71
N THR A 11 -29.30 2.21 2.43
CA THR A 11 -28.81 1.86 1.09
C THR A 11 -29.28 0.47 0.69
N ASN A 12 -30.08 0.40 -0.39
CA ASN A 12 -30.55 -0.79 -1.09
C ASN A 12 -29.41 -1.61 -1.74
N ILE A 13 -28.20 -1.53 -1.18
CA ILE A 13 -26.98 -2.11 -1.72
C ILE A 13 -26.67 -3.36 -0.91
N SER A 14 -26.75 -4.50 -1.58
CA SER A 14 -26.58 -5.84 -1.00
C SER A 14 -25.18 -6.14 -0.45
N TYR A 15 -24.18 -5.29 -0.68
CA TYR A 15 -22.80 -5.45 -0.19
C TYR A 15 -22.15 -4.09 0.07
N LYS A 16 -21.43 -3.94 1.19
CA LYS A 16 -20.61 -2.74 1.47
C LYS A 16 -19.13 -3.12 1.46
N ILE A 17 -18.36 -2.40 0.64
CA ILE A 17 -16.92 -2.57 0.50
C ILE A 17 -16.24 -1.58 1.45
N PHE A 18 -15.40 -2.08 2.35
CA PHE A 18 -14.53 -1.26 3.16
C PHE A 18 -13.10 -1.35 2.62
N LYS A 19 -12.54 -0.18 2.29
CA LYS A 19 -11.23 -0.02 1.66
C LYS A 19 -10.27 0.69 2.62
N PHE A 20 -9.90 0.03 3.71
CA PHE A 20 -8.87 0.50 4.63
C PHE A 20 -8.04 -0.69 5.15
N LEU A 21 -6.74 -0.48 5.40
CA LEU A 21 -5.82 -1.54 5.83
C LEU A 21 -6.31 -2.28 7.09
N ILE A 22 -6.88 -1.55 8.04
CA ILE A 22 -7.40 -2.11 9.31
C ILE A 22 -8.80 -2.75 9.14
N SER A 23 -9.45 -2.55 7.98
CA SER A 23 -10.70 -3.25 7.66
C SER A 23 -10.50 -4.76 7.56
N GLY A 24 -9.27 -5.25 7.36
CA GLY A 24 -8.95 -6.67 7.45
C GLY A 24 -9.18 -7.30 8.83
N VAL A 25 -9.21 -6.50 9.89
CA VAL A 25 -9.52 -6.96 11.26
C VAL A 25 -10.94 -6.55 11.66
N TYR A 26 -11.28 -5.26 11.51
CA TYR A 26 -12.56 -4.74 12.00
C TYR A 26 -13.78 -5.28 11.26
N VAL A 27 -13.70 -5.42 9.94
CA VAL A 27 -14.88 -5.83 9.16
C VAL A 27 -15.24 -7.29 9.40
N PRO A 28 -14.27 -8.25 9.41
CA PRO A 28 -14.59 -9.62 9.78
C PRO A 28 -15.09 -9.76 11.23
N THR A 29 -14.45 -9.10 12.19
CA THR A 29 -14.84 -9.18 13.62
C THR A 29 -16.21 -8.56 13.88
N LEU A 30 -16.51 -7.42 13.27
CA LEU A 30 -17.85 -6.83 13.32
C LEU A 30 -18.89 -7.72 12.65
N SER A 31 -18.57 -8.29 11.48
CA SER A 31 -19.47 -9.17 10.76
C SER A 31 -19.80 -10.43 11.55
N GLN A 32 -18.80 -11.02 12.23
CA GLN A 32 -19.01 -12.10 13.18
C GLN A 32 -20.02 -11.69 14.26
N LYS A 33 -19.84 -10.51 14.86
CA LYS A 33 -20.76 -10.03 15.91
C LYS A 33 -22.18 -9.81 15.40
N VAL A 34 -22.33 -9.30 14.18
CA VAL A 34 -23.62 -9.12 13.52
C VAL A 34 -24.33 -10.47 13.35
N VAL A 35 -23.62 -11.49 12.86
CA VAL A 35 -24.17 -12.85 12.68
C VAL A 35 -24.61 -13.45 14.02
N GLU A 36 -23.81 -13.31 15.07
CA GLU A 36 -24.17 -13.77 16.41
C GLU A 36 -25.47 -13.13 16.93
N LEU A 37 -25.61 -11.81 16.76
CA LEU A 37 -26.79 -11.07 17.21
C LEU A 37 -28.06 -11.41 16.40
N ILE A 38 -27.91 -11.69 15.11
CA ILE A 38 -29.00 -12.21 14.27
C ILE A 38 -29.43 -13.59 14.76
N GLY A 39 -28.45 -14.50 14.99
CA GLY A 39 -28.71 -15.85 15.48
C GLY A 39 -29.36 -15.89 16.86
N SER A 40 -29.07 -14.91 17.73
CA SER A 40 -29.67 -14.80 19.06
C SER A 40 -30.99 -14.01 19.09
N GLY A 41 -31.51 -13.55 17.95
CA GLY A 41 -32.74 -12.75 17.86
C GLY A 41 -32.63 -11.31 18.37
N ASN A 42 -31.41 -10.84 18.71
CA ASN A 42 -31.17 -9.48 19.23
C ASN A 42 -30.99 -8.43 18.12
N LEU A 43 -30.90 -8.85 16.87
CA LEU A 43 -30.78 -7.98 15.71
C LEU A 43 -31.57 -8.56 14.53
N ASN A 44 -32.59 -7.84 14.07
CA ASN A 44 -33.31 -8.17 12.84
C ASN A 44 -32.68 -7.39 11.67
N LEU A 45 -31.71 -8.02 10.99
CA LEU A 45 -30.98 -7.45 9.86
C LEU A 45 -30.77 -8.51 8.77
N ASN A 46 -31.03 -8.17 7.51
CA ASN A 46 -30.77 -9.06 6.36
C ASN A 46 -29.30 -8.99 5.93
N PHE A 47 -28.39 -9.51 6.76
CA PHE A 47 -26.96 -9.48 6.48
C PHE A 47 -26.59 -10.44 5.34
N LYS A 48 -26.05 -9.91 4.25
CA LYS A 48 -25.65 -10.69 3.05
C LYS A 48 -24.16 -11.04 2.99
N GLY A 49 -23.34 -10.32 3.75
CA GLY A 49 -21.89 -10.53 3.81
C GLY A 49 -21.13 -9.22 3.88
N PHE A 50 -19.81 -9.34 3.75
CA PHE A 50 -18.87 -8.22 3.79
C PHE A 50 -17.80 -8.39 2.71
N ALA A 51 -17.15 -7.29 2.34
CA ALA A 51 -16.00 -7.28 1.46
C ALA A 51 -14.87 -6.46 2.08
N VAL A 52 -13.65 -6.98 2.00
CA VAL A 52 -12.42 -6.32 2.44
C VAL A 52 -11.53 -6.11 1.22
N GLY A 53 -11.19 -4.85 0.93
CA GLY A 53 -10.21 -4.51 -0.09
C GLY A 53 -8.85 -4.19 0.52
N ASN A 54 -7.80 -4.89 0.10
CA ASN A 54 -6.41 -4.68 0.54
C ASN A 54 -6.24 -4.57 2.07
N GLY A 55 -7.01 -5.34 2.84
CA GLY A 55 -6.92 -5.36 4.29
C GLY A 55 -5.83 -6.30 4.78
N ILE A 56 -5.25 -6.00 5.95
CA ILE A 56 -4.34 -6.91 6.64
C ILE A 56 -5.17 -8.05 7.22
N LEU A 57 -5.09 -9.23 6.60
CA LEU A 57 -5.77 -10.44 7.04
C LEU A 57 -4.87 -11.34 7.90
N SER A 58 -3.55 -11.26 7.68
CA SER A 58 -2.53 -12.02 8.39
C SER A 58 -1.18 -11.34 8.18
N ASN A 59 -0.53 -10.92 9.27
CA ASN A 59 0.78 -10.28 9.21
C ASN A 59 1.84 -11.25 8.64
N SER A 60 1.81 -12.52 9.04
CA SER A 60 2.73 -13.55 8.52
C SER A 60 2.58 -13.73 7.02
N ARG A 61 1.35 -13.92 6.53
CA ARG A 61 1.12 -14.09 5.08
C ARG A 61 1.49 -12.84 4.29
N GLN A 62 1.33 -11.65 4.87
CA GLN A 62 1.78 -10.42 4.22
C GLN A 62 3.29 -10.45 3.99
N VAL A 63 4.08 -10.69 5.04
CA VAL A 63 5.55 -10.78 4.96
C VAL A 63 6.00 -11.88 4.00
N ASP A 64 5.43 -13.09 4.14
CA ASP A 64 5.79 -14.24 3.30
C ASP A 64 5.53 -13.97 1.80
N SER A 65 4.37 -13.36 1.48
CA SER A 65 4.00 -13.04 0.10
C SER A 65 4.78 -11.88 -0.50
N TYR A 66 5.32 -10.98 0.33
CA TYR A 66 6.01 -9.78 -0.13
C TYR A 66 7.33 -10.11 -0.83
N VAL A 67 7.97 -11.24 -0.48
CA VAL A 67 9.19 -11.72 -1.17
C VAL A 67 8.91 -12.00 -2.66
N ASP A 68 7.85 -12.73 -2.98
CA ASP A 68 7.47 -12.98 -4.38
C ASP A 68 6.94 -11.70 -5.04
N LEU A 69 6.10 -10.92 -4.34
CA LEU A 69 5.54 -9.67 -4.87
C LEU A 69 6.64 -8.69 -5.28
N SER A 70 7.63 -8.48 -4.41
CA SER A 70 8.74 -7.55 -4.65
C SER A 70 9.57 -7.96 -5.86
N TYR A 71 9.79 -9.25 -6.11
CA TYR A 71 10.47 -9.71 -7.32
C TYR A 71 9.62 -9.49 -8.57
N TYR A 72 8.36 -9.93 -8.58
CA TYR A 72 7.50 -9.80 -9.76
C TYR A 72 7.07 -8.36 -10.07
N ARG A 73 7.23 -7.45 -9.12
CA ARG A 73 7.06 -6.00 -9.31
C ARG A 73 8.37 -5.27 -9.62
N GLY A 74 9.50 -5.98 -9.69
CA GLY A 74 10.80 -5.40 -10.05
C GLY A 74 11.45 -4.56 -8.95
N ILE A 75 11.02 -4.72 -7.69
CA ILE A 75 11.62 -4.04 -6.52
C ILE A 75 12.97 -4.68 -6.17
N ILE A 76 13.07 -6.01 -6.23
CA ILE A 76 14.31 -6.76 -6.00
C ILE A 76 14.77 -7.48 -7.27
N GLY A 77 16.09 -7.62 -7.42
CA GLY A 77 16.69 -8.31 -8.56
C GLY A 77 16.66 -9.83 -8.44
N LYS A 78 16.87 -10.53 -9.57
CA LYS A 78 16.91 -12.01 -9.63
C LYS A 78 17.87 -12.61 -8.59
N GLN A 79 19.07 -12.08 -8.45
CA GLN A 79 20.06 -12.62 -7.50
C GLN A 79 19.54 -12.57 -6.04
N GLN A 80 18.89 -11.47 -5.65
CA GLN A 80 18.28 -11.34 -4.32
C GLN A 80 17.13 -12.32 -4.17
N PHE A 81 16.26 -12.42 -5.18
CA PHE A 81 15.14 -13.33 -5.15
C PHE A 81 15.56 -14.81 -5.02
N GLU A 82 16.55 -15.25 -5.79
CA GLU A 82 17.09 -16.62 -5.71
C GLU A 82 17.72 -16.90 -4.35
N TYR A 83 18.39 -15.90 -3.77
CA TYR A 83 18.92 -16.01 -2.41
C TYR A 83 17.81 -16.18 -1.38
N LEU A 84 16.74 -15.37 -1.43
CA LEU A 84 15.60 -15.50 -0.52
C LEU A 84 14.85 -16.82 -0.73
N LYS A 85 14.68 -17.26 -1.99
CA LYS A 85 14.13 -18.58 -2.35
C LYS A 85 14.97 -19.71 -1.76
N SER A 86 16.30 -19.59 -1.72
CA SER A 86 17.18 -20.59 -1.10
C SER A 86 16.97 -20.73 0.41
N CYS A 87 16.43 -19.69 1.06
CA CYS A 87 16.01 -19.71 2.45
C CYS A 87 14.61 -20.30 2.66
N CYS A 88 13.93 -20.80 1.62
CA CYS A 88 12.57 -21.32 1.76
C CYS A 88 12.55 -22.67 2.51
N PRO A 89 11.97 -22.74 3.71
CA PRO A 89 11.97 -23.96 4.50
C PRO A 89 10.87 -24.93 4.04
N TYR A 90 9.72 -24.39 3.64
CA TYR A 90 8.60 -25.13 3.05
C TYR A 90 7.64 -24.15 2.35
N PRO A 91 7.10 -24.53 1.17
CA PRO A 91 6.06 -23.75 0.50
C PRO A 91 4.68 -23.96 1.17
N LEU A 92 3.85 -22.93 1.11
CA LEU A 92 2.43 -22.93 1.45
C LEU A 92 1.62 -23.31 0.22
N GLU A 93 1.01 -24.48 0.26
CA GLU A 93 0.03 -24.90 -0.75
C GLU A 93 -1.35 -24.26 -0.49
N PRO A 94 -2.14 -23.95 -1.53
CA PRO A 94 -1.88 -24.14 -2.97
C PRO A 94 -1.16 -22.96 -3.66
N ALA A 95 -0.68 -21.97 -2.91
CA ALA A 95 -0.17 -20.70 -3.45
C ALA A 95 1.33 -20.72 -3.79
N GLN A 96 2.06 -21.81 -3.49
CA GLN A 96 3.53 -21.94 -3.60
C GLN A 96 4.33 -20.82 -2.91
N ILE A 97 3.74 -20.14 -1.93
CA ILE A 97 4.40 -19.04 -1.17
C ILE A 97 5.20 -19.66 -0.03
N CYS A 98 6.48 -19.33 0.13
CA CYS A 98 7.30 -19.87 1.22
C CYS A 98 6.89 -19.35 2.60
N ASN A 99 6.81 -20.25 3.59
CA ASN A 99 6.50 -19.87 4.98
C ASN A 99 7.78 -19.50 5.73
N TYR A 100 8.32 -18.32 5.43
CA TYR A 100 9.52 -17.84 6.10
C TYR A 100 9.23 -17.43 7.54
N THR A 101 8.10 -16.77 7.76
CA THR A 101 7.73 -16.20 9.06
C THR A 101 7.68 -17.25 10.16
N ALA A 102 7.07 -18.41 9.91
CA ALA A 102 6.97 -19.47 10.91
C ALA A 102 8.33 -20.09 11.27
N THR A 103 9.31 -20.06 10.36
CA THR A 103 10.66 -20.60 10.61
C THR A 103 11.56 -19.55 11.24
N TYR A 104 11.69 -18.38 10.60
CA TYR A 104 12.75 -17.42 10.89
C TYR A 104 12.34 -16.26 11.79
N LEU A 105 11.05 -15.94 11.92
CA LEU A 105 10.62 -14.68 12.52
C LEU A 105 9.76 -14.86 13.77
N VAL A 106 9.81 -13.89 14.67
CA VAL A 106 8.94 -13.76 15.83
C VAL A 106 8.20 -12.44 15.76
N PHE A 107 6.88 -12.47 16.01
CA PHE A 107 6.08 -11.25 16.05
C PHE A 107 6.23 -10.59 17.42
N ASP A 108 6.65 -9.33 17.43
CA ASP A 108 6.70 -8.52 18.63
C ASP A 108 5.40 -7.71 18.76
N TYR A 109 4.59 -8.08 19.73
CA TYR A 109 3.32 -7.42 20.02
C TYR A 109 3.47 -5.97 20.53
N THR A 110 4.67 -5.59 20.97
CA THR A 110 4.96 -4.24 21.48
C THR A 110 5.15 -3.26 20.33
N THR A 111 5.91 -3.67 19.31
CA THR A 111 6.21 -2.86 18.12
C THR A 111 5.22 -3.10 16.99
N GLY A 112 4.51 -4.23 16.99
CA GLY A 112 3.65 -4.65 15.90
C GLY A 112 4.40 -5.16 14.67
N LEU A 113 5.69 -5.48 14.82
CA LEU A 113 6.59 -5.87 13.74
C LEU A 113 7.18 -7.26 13.97
N TYR A 114 7.62 -7.90 12.90
CA TYR A 114 8.43 -9.12 12.98
C TYR A 114 9.91 -8.77 13.21
N GLY A 115 10.54 -9.53 14.11
CA GLY A 115 11.99 -9.57 14.27
C GLY A 115 12.55 -10.97 14.00
N PRO A 116 13.86 -11.10 13.74
CA PRO A 116 14.50 -12.40 13.56
C PRO A 116 14.46 -13.21 14.86
N LYS A 117 14.19 -14.52 14.76
CA LYS A 117 14.37 -15.44 15.88
C LYS A 117 15.86 -15.58 16.19
N ASN A 118 16.18 -15.72 17.48
CA ASN A 118 17.54 -15.99 17.91
C ASN A 118 18.00 -17.39 17.50
N SER A 119 19.17 -17.49 16.90
CA SER A 119 19.84 -18.74 16.57
C SER A 119 21.36 -18.56 16.57
N ASN A 120 22.09 -19.62 16.89
CA ASN A 120 23.56 -19.66 16.77
C ASN A 120 24.02 -20.09 15.36
N ASP A 121 23.10 -20.52 14.50
CA ASP A 121 23.41 -20.89 13.11
C ASP A 121 23.54 -19.63 12.24
N PRO A 122 24.73 -19.36 11.67
CA PRO A 122 24.95 -18.17 10.84
C PRO A 122 24.12 -18.17 9.56
N VAL A 123 23.81 -19.34 8.98
CA VAL A 123 22.97 -19.45 7.78
C VAL A 123 21.52 -19.11 8.14
N PHE A 124 21.04 -19.63 9.26
CA PHE A 124 19.72 -19.27 9.78
C PHE A 124 19.59 -17.77 10.00
N MET A 125 20.57 -17.16 10.68
CA MET A 125 20.55 -15.73 10.97
C MET A 125 20.62 -14.89 9.70
N ALA A 126 21.40 -15.30 8.70
CA ALA A 126 21.46 -14.63 7.41
C ALA A 126 20.08 -14.65 6.71
N CYS A 127 19.41 -15.79 6.68
CA CYS A 127 18.05 -15.91 6.13
C CYS A 127 17.04 -15.07 6.93
N ALA A 128 17.05 -15.14 8.27
CA ALA A 128 16.13 -14.39 9.12
C ALA A 128 16.27 -12.87 8.95
N ASN A 129 17.50 -12.38 8.84
CA ASN A 129 17.77 -10.96 8.61
C ASN A 129 17.35 -10.54 7.20
N ALA A 130 17.65 -11.34 6.18
CA ALA A 130 17.29 -11.03 4.80
C ALA A 130 15.76 -11.01 4.58
N ILE A 131 15.04 -11.95 5.19
CA ILE A 131 13.57 -11.99 5.10
C ILE A 131 12.94 -10.82 5.86
N THR A 132 13.45 -10.45 7.04
CA THR A 132 12.97 -9.26 7.76
C THR A 132 13.16 -8.00 6.92
N ALA A 133 14.37 -7.83 6.37
CA ALA A 133 14.72 -6.66 5.56
C ALA A 133 13.85 -6.53 4.29
N ILE A 134 13.65 -7.63 3.55
CA ILE A 134 12.87 -7.57 2.31
C ILE A 134 11.37 -7.64 2.57
N GLY A 135 10.92 -8.60 3.39
CA GLY A 135 9.52 -8.92 3.62
C GLY A 135 8.75 -7.89 4.45
N GLN A 136 9.47 -7.01 5.17
CA GLN A 136 8.87 -5.99 6.02
C GLN A 136 9.51 -4.61 5.85
N ASP A 137 10.82 -4.47 6.01
CA ASP A 137 11.46 -3.15 6.10
C ASP A 137 11.42 -2.43 4.75
N ASN A 138 11.84 -3.12 3.68
CA ASN A 138 11.78 -2.61 2.31
C ASN A 138 10.37 -2.26 1.84
N MET A 139 9.34 -2.88 2.43
CA MET A 139 7.96 -2.51 2.12
C MET A 139 7.74 -1.04 2.46
N TRP A 140 8.12 -0.60 3.66
CA TRP A 140 7.95 0.78 4.11
C TRP A 140 9.04 1.71 3.58
N GLU A 141 10.29 1.24 3.47
CA GLU A 141 11.38 2.05 2.90
C GLU A 141 11.22 2.31 1.40
N SER A 142 10.36 1.55 0.71
CA SER A 142 10.06 1.81 -0.69
C SER A 142 9.39 3.16 -0.94
N GLU A 143 8.82 3.80 0.08
CA GLU A 143 8.31 5.19 0.02
C GLU A 143 9.34 6.19 -0.52
N LEU A 144 10.65 5.90 -0.40
CA LEU A 144 11.75 6.72 -0.93
C LEU A 144 11.97 6.58 -2.45
N TYR A 145 11.20 5.75 -3.14
CA TYR A 145 11.29 5.55 -4.60
C TYR A 145 10.00 5.05 -5.28
N ALA A 146 8.98 4.63 -4.54
CA ALA A 146 7.67 4.18 -5.02
C ALA A 146 6.58 4.33 -3.93
N ASP A 147 5.33 4.64 -4.30
CA ASP A 147 4.20 4.67 -3.36
C ASP A 147 3.85 3.22 -2.93
N VAL A 148 3.93 2.94 -1.62
CA VAL A 148 3.64 1.61 -1.04
C VAL A 148 2.21 1.13 -1.23
N TYR A 149 1.29 2.06 -1.47
CA TYR A 149 -0.11 1.79 -1.76
C TYR A 149 -0.37 1.70 -3.27
N ASN A 150 0.55 2.20 -4.11
CA ASN A 150 0.47 2.14 -5.56
C ASN A 150 1.84 2.26 -6.25
N PHE A 151 2.57 1.14 -6.35
CA PHE A 151 3.95 1.11 -6.88
C PHE A 151 4.16 1.70 -8.28
N ILE A 152 3.11 1.75 -9.11
CA ILE A 152 3.20 2.30 -10.46
C ILE A 152 2.84 3.79 -10.52
N GLN A 153 2.39 4.39 -9.41
CA GLN A 153 2.05 5.80 -9.32
C GLN A 153 3.27 6.62 -8.89
N SER A 154 3.57 7.65 -9.66
CA SER A 154 4.63 8.60 -9.39
C SER A 154 4.10 9.99 -9.68
N CYS A 155 4.30 10.91 -8.73
CA CYS A 155 3.96 12.31 -8.90
C CYS A 155 4.84 13.00 -9.95
N TYR A 156 4.41 14.17 -10.43
CA TYR A 156 5.12 14.91 -11.48
C TYR A 156 6.58 15.20 -11.10
N THR A 157 7.49 14.80 -11.97
CA THR A 157 8.95 14.86 -11.77
C THR A 157 9.60 16.19 -12.20
N ASP A 158 8.79 17.17 -12.63
CA ASP A 158 9.31 18.45 -13.11
C ASP A 158 9.53 19.44 -11.95
N SER A 159 10.69 20.09 -12.02
CA SER A 159 11.43 20.80 -10.97
C SER A 159 10.84 22.13 -10.49
N ASP A 160 9.62 22.50 -10.86
CA ASP A 160 9.09 23.84 -10.56
C ASP A 160 8.09 23.88 -9.37
N GLY A 161 7.74 22.73 -8.79
CA GLY A 161 6.82 22.65 -7.64
C GLY A 161 7.40 22.09 -6.34
N PHE A 162 8.60 21.51 -6.37
CA PHE A 162 9.17 20.76 -5.26
C PHE A 162 10.19 21.60 -4.47
N LYS A 163 9.73 22.45 -3.55
CA LYS A 163 10.63 23.10 -2.59
C LYS A 163 11.00 22.24 -1.37
N ASP A 164 10.34 21.11 -1.14
CA ASP A 164 10.59 20.29 0.06
C ASP A 164 11.04 18.84 -0.17
N GLY A 165 11.40 18.46 -1.41
CA GLY A 165 11.83 17.08 -1.76
C GLY A 165 13.30 16.96 -2.13
N LEU A 166 14.23 17.49 -1.32
CA LEU A 166 15.67 17.49 -1.61
C LEU A 166 16.31 16.09 -1.76
N LYS A 167 15.57 15.00 -1.52
CA LYS A 167 16.07 13.62 -1.61
C LYS A 167 15.82 12.91 -2.95
N ASP A 168 14.91 13.38 -3.78
CA ASP A 168 14.52 12.69 -5.03
C ASP A 168 15.32 13.11 -6.27
N TYR A 169 16.00 14.25 -6.21
CA TYR A 169 16.81 14.79 -7.30
C TYR A 169 18.03 13.90 -7.66
N ILE A 170 18.59 13.17 -6.70
CA ILE A 170 19.88 12.47 -6.89
C ILE A 170 19.75 11.13 -7.65
N LYS A 171 18.56 10.54 -7.78
CA LYS A 171 18.39 9.19 -8.39
C LYS A 171 18.13 9.20 -9.90
N VAL A 172 17.43 10.21 -10.43
CA VAL A 172 17.00 10.22 -11.84
C VAL A 172 18.15 10.51 -12.81
N GLU A 173 19.12 11.33 -12.41
CA GLU A 173 20.26 11.72 -13.27
C GLU A 173 21.26 10.57 -13.48
N LYS A 174 21.45 9.71 -12.46
CA LYS A 174 22.24 8.48 -12.58
C LYS A 174 21.60 7.47 -13.52
N LEU A 175 20.27 7.29 -13.49
CA LEU A 175 19.58 6.36 -14.38
C LEU A 175 19.67 6.78 -15.86
N ARG A 176 19.53 8.08 -16.16
CA ARG A 176 19.70 8.62 -17.52
C ARG A 176 21.12 8.38 -18.06
N SER A 177 22.14 8.54 -17.22
CA SER A 177 23.54 8.31 -17.63
C SER A 177 23.85 6.84 -17.97
N VAL A 178 23.14 5.89 -17.37
CA VAL A 178 23.28 4.45 -17.64
C VAL A 178 22.52 4.05 -18.90
N LEU A 179 21.30 4.56 -19.10
CA LEU A 179 20.48 4.28 -20.28
C LEU A 179 21.08 4.85 -21.58
N SER A 180 21.76 6.00 -21.50
CA SER A 180 22.44 6.60 -22.68
C SER A 180 23.58 5.76 -23.26
N LYS A 181 24.05 4.73 -22.54
CA LYS A 181 25.13 3.84 -22.98
C LYS A 181 24.65 2.62 -23.76
N PHE A 182 23.33 2.43 -23.90
CA PHE A 182 22.73 1.26 -24.55
C PHE A 182 22.00 1.57 -25.87
N THR A 183 22.08 2.79 -26.39
CA THR A 183 21.28 3.22 -27.55
C THR A 183 22.14 3.60 -28.77
N ASP A 184 22.86 2.64 -29.35
CA ASP A 184 23.46 2.77 -30.70
C ASP A 184 22.47 2.35 -31.81
N SER A 185 21.17 2.34 -31.52
CA SER A 185 20.12 2.20 -32.53
C SER A 185 18.92 3.04 -32.10
N PRO A 186 18.58 4.11 -32.82
CA PRO A 186 17.40 4.89 -32.50
C PRO A 186 16.18 4.04 -32.84
N ILE A 187 15.42 3.66 -31.80
CA ILE A 187 14.05 3.14 -31.93
C ILE A 187 13.07 4.26 -32.36
N VAL A 188 13.57 5.49 -32.59
CA VAL A 188 12.78 6.71 -32.85
C VAL A 188 13.03 7.23 -34.26
N SER A 189 11.94 7.43 -35.01
CA SER A 189 11.91 7.86 -36.42
C SER A 189 12.42 9.30 -36.64
N ASP A 190 13.05 9.52 -37.79
CA ASP A 190 13.64 10.77 -38.31
C ASP A 190 12.63 11.70 -39.04
N GLY A 191 11.33 11.53 -38.81
CA GLY A 191 10.32 12.52 -39.19
C GLY A 191 9.79 12.46 -40.63
N TYR A 192 10.07 11.41 -41.41
CA TYR A 192 9.53 11.23 -42.77
C TYR A 192 8.58 10.03 -42.94
N SER A 193 8.00 9.52 -41.86
CA SER A 193 6.99 8.46 -41.94
C SER A 193 5.75 8.81 -41.12
N SER A 194 4.59 8.37 -41.58
CA SER A 194 3.24 8.63 -41.04
C SER A 194 3.00 8.06 -39.63
N PHE A 195 4.06 7.83 -38.86
CA PHE A 195 3.98 7.41 -37.47
C PHE A 195 3.48 8.58 -36.63
N ILE A 196 2.29 8.43 -36.09
CA ILE A 196 1.88 9.21 -34.92
C ILE A 196 2.78 8.71 -33.78
N ASP A 197 3.71 9.56 -33.35
CA ASP A 197 4.53 9.30 -32.17
C ASP A 197 3.61 9.18 -30.94
N GLN A 198 3.23 7.94 -30.61
CA GLN A 198 2.47 7.66 -29.40
C GLN A 198 3.31 7.95 -28.16
N GLY A 199 4.64 7.92 -28.25
CA GLY A 199 5.57 8.33 -27.19
C GLY A 199 5.41 9.79 -26.79
N ALA A 200 5.22 10.69 -27.75
CA ALA A 200 4.90 12.10 -27.48
C ALA A 200 3.52 12.31 -26.82
N LYS A 201 2.63 11.30 -26.87
CA LYS A 201 1.34 11.30 -26.14
C LYS A 201 1.42 10.62 -24.78
N ILE A 202 2.52 9.92 -24.48
CA ILE A 202 2.75 9.32 -23.18
C ILE A 202 3.22 10.44 -22.25
N ASN A 203 2.49 10.64 -21.15
CA ASN A 203 2.95 11.49 -20.07
C ASN A 203 4.20 10.85 -19.44
N THR A 204 5.39 11.30 -19.85
CA THR A 204 6.66 10.84 -19.27
C THR A 204 6.97 11.52 -17.94
N LYS A 205 6.18 12.52 -17.54
CA LYS A 205 6.42 13.34 -16.35
C LYS A 205 5.80 12.74 -15.10
N SER A 206 4.72 11.97 -15.24
CA SER A 206 4.00 11.32 -14.15
C SER A 206 3.21 10.13 -14.65
N THR A 207 3.06 9.12 -13.79
CA THR A 207 2.16 7.99 -13.97
C THR A 207 0.88 8.15 -13.14
N ASP A 208 0.60 9.35 -12.64
CA ASP A 208 -0.58 9.64 -11.83
C ASP A 208 -1.86 9.61 -12.68
N PRO A 209 -2.78 8.65 -12.41
CA PRO A 209 -4.05 8.60 -13.12
C PRO A 209 -5.05 9.67 -12.63
N PHE A 210 -4.75 10.38 -11.53
CA PHE A 210 -5.66 11.34 -10.89
C PHE A 210 -5.40 12.80 -11.26
N GLY A 211 -4.56 13.06 -12.27
CA GLY A 211 -4.33 14.41 -12.79
C GLY A 211 -3.61 15.35 -11.81
N GLY A 212 -2.94 14.81 -10.80
CA GLY A 212 -2.10 15.54 -9.84
C GLY A 212 -2.74 15.88 -8.52
N TYR A 213 -4.04 15.64 -8.34
CA TYR A 213 -4.73 16.02 -7.11
C TYR A 213 -4.01 15.49 -5.87
N ARG A 214 -3.59 14.22 -5.88
CA ARG A 214 -2.87 13.63 -4.74
C ARG A 214 -1.43 14.14 -4.57
N CYS A 215 -0.86 14.73 -5.62
CA CYS A 215 0.54 15.14 -5.70
C CYS A 215 0.81 16.58 -5.26
N TYR A 216 -0.18 17.46 -5.33
CA TYR A 216 -0.03 18.88 -4.94
C TYR A 216 -1.14 19.39 -4.01
N SER A 217 -2.21 18.62 -3.79
CA SER A 217 -3.38 19.11 -3.06
C SER A 217 -3.36 18.78 -1.57
N SER A 218 -2.25 18.34 -0.97
CA SER A 218 -2.20 18.06 0.48
C SER A 218 -2.62 19.30 1.28
N ASP A 219 -1.99 20.46 1.03
CA ASP A 219 -2.34 21.72 1.68
C ASP A 219 -3.77 22.18 1.38
N ALA A 220 -4.18 22.11 0.11
CA ALA A 220 -5.52 22.50 -0.29
C ALA A 220 -6.60 21.60 0.32
N MET A 221 -6.32 20.29 0.46
CA MET A 221 -7.21 19.32 1.06
C MET A 221 -7.28 19.49 2.58
N ILE A 222 -6.15 19.75 3.25
CA ILE A 222 -6.10 20.12 4.66
C ILE A 222 -6.95 21.37 4.91
N ASN A 223 -6.78 22.41 4.09
CA ASN A 223 -7.56 23.64 4.20
C ASN A 223 -9.06 23.38 4.00
N TYR A 224 -9.42 22.60 2.99
CA TYR A 224 -10.80 22.24 2.69
C TYR A 224 -11.45 21.42 3.82
N LEU A 225 -10.81 20.34 4.29
CA LEU A 225 -11.32 19.47 5.37
C LEU A 225 -11.45 20.19 6.71
N ASN A 226 -10.68 21.25 6.93
CA ASN A 226 -10.75 22.06 8.14
C ASN A 226 -11.81 23.16 8.12
N THR A 227 -12.54 23.34 7.01
CA THR A 227 -13.67 24.27 6.96
C THR A 227 -14.84 23.78 7.79
N ASP A 228 -15.57 24.70 8.44
CA ASP A 228 -16.75 24.36 9.24
C ASP A 228 -17.83 23.67 8.40
N GLU A 229 -17.99 24.06 7.14
CA GLU A 229 -18.93 23.45 6.20
C GLU A 229 -18.64 21.96 6.00
N VAL A 230 -17.38 21.61 5.74
CA VAL A 230 -16.99 20.21 5.53
C VAL A 230 -17.05 19.40 6.82
N LYS A 231 -16.63 19.97 7.96
CA LYS A 231 -16.75 19.33 9.27
C LYS A 231 -18.21 19.03 9.64
N ASN A 232 -19.11 19.96 9.34
CA ASN A 232 -20.55 19.76 9.47
C ASN A 232 -21.05 18.67 8.53
N ALA A 233 -20.63 18.68 7.26
CA ALA A 233 -21.06 17.70 6.25
C ALA A 233 -20.67 16.26 6.61
N ILE A 234 -19.51 16.06 7.25
CA ILE A 234 -19.06 14.75 7.75
C ILE A 234 -19.57 14.42 9.16
N ASN A 235 -20.52 15.22 9.67
CA ASN A 235 -21.23 15.02 10.93
C ASN A 235 -20.34 15.04 12.19
N ILE A 236 -19.31 15.90 12.23
CA ILE A 236 -18.61 16.19 13.49
C ILE A 236 -19.51 17.14 14.31
N PRO A 237 -19.94 16.79 15.53
CA PRO A 237 -20.75 17.69 16.33
C PRO A 237 -19.95 18.92 16.77
N THR A 238 -20.52 20.12 16.65
CA THR A 238 -19.88 21.38 17.08
C THR A 238 -19.56 21.43 18.58
N SER A 239 -20.31 20.67 19.38
CA SER A 239 -20.08 20.51 20.83
C SER A 239 -19.02 19.45 21.16
N SER A 240 -18.56 18.68 20.18
CA SER A 240 -17.55 17.65 20.41
C SER A 240 -16.16 18.28 20.54
N PRO A 241 -15.29 17.79 21.45
CA PRO A 241 -13.88 18.14 21.46
C PRO A 241 -13.20 17.94 20.09
N ALA A 242 -13.71 17.00 19.29
CA ALA A 242 -13.24 16.73 17.93
C ALA A 242 -13.45 17.88 16.94
N TRP A 243 -14.39 18.81 17.20
CA TRP A 243 -14.62 19.97 16.33
C TRP A 243 -13.38 20.86 16.20
N ASN A 244 -12.65 21.01 17.31
CA ASN A 244 -11.45 21.84 17.39
C ASN A 244 -10.18 21.11 16.93
N ILE A 245 -10.26 19.81 16.63
CA ILE A 245 -9.14 19.08 16.05
C ILE A 245 -8.95 19.57 14.61
N LYS A 246 -7.72 19.92 14.28
CA LYS A 246 -7.34 20.21 12.90
C LYS A 246 -6.92 18.92 12.23
N TRP A 247 -7.53 18.63 11.09
CA TRP A 247 -7.03 17.59 10.19
C TRP A 247 -5.66 18.03 9.70
N THR A 248 -4.67 17.15 9.78
CA THR A 248 -3.33 17.36 9.25
C THR A 248 -3.01 16.23 8.28
N ASP A 249 -1.97 16.41 7.48
CA ASP A 249 -1.41 15.28 6.76
C ASP A 249 -0.84 14.25 7.75
N CYS A 250 -0.78 12.99 7.31
CA CYS A 250 -0.10 11.91 8.00
C CYS A 250 1.35 11.86 7.50
N THR A 251 2.15 12.86 7.86
CA THR A 251 3.61 12.86 7.66
C THR A 251 4.33 12.26 8.86
#